data_AF-J7S0Y1-F1
#
_entry.id   AF-J7S0Y1-F1
#
_cell.length_a   1.000
_cell.length_b   1.000
_cell.length_c   1.000
_cell.angle_alpha   90.00
_cell.angle_beta   90.00
_cell.angle_gamma   90.00
#
_symmetry.space_group_name_H-M   'P 1'
#
loop_
_entity.id
_entity.type
_entity.pdbx_description
1 polymer ?
#
loop_
_entity_poly.entity_id
_entity_poly.type
_entity_poly.pdbx_seq_one_letter_code
_entity_poly.pdbx_strand_id
1 'polypeptide(L)'
;MLEGKISIHRIQQVALSGFQKHRQLSIKESEVITLEIITLLCDASLESEEAAKYLGKLITPETYDDLIDERNLNGLCGYPLCSNSTERRRDPFSMNQTTKLFMSENNPYNYLSKFCGKLHSNCSQFYQLQLSDDPLFTRVGIHLIEDTMKNVEQEEKYGITLLEEVIRRESTEDEIKFIISGIKQLDIKTKKSENGDTPTPDELSKWLQEITIVENINPSIPGDLSK
;
A
#
# COMPACT_ATOMS: atom_id res chain seq x y z
N MET A 1 19.84 13.54 -14.04
CA MET A 1 19.74 13.96 -12.62
C MET A 1 18.85 15.19 -12.57
N LEU A 2 17.54 14.98 -12.58
CA LEU A 2 16.61 16.03 -12.19
C LEU A 2 16.27 15.75 -10.73
N GLU A 3 16.97 16.42 -9.81
CA GLU A 3 16.50 16.56 -8.43
C GLU A 3 15.25 17.47 -8.45
N GLY A 4 14.17 16.98 -9.04
CA GLY A 4 12.97 17.75 -9.28
C GLY A 4 11.90 17.35 -8.32
N LYS A 5 11.65 18.14 -7.27
CA LYS A 5 10.42 17.97 -6.50
C LYS A 5 9.22 18.17 -7.44
N ILE A 6 8.25 17.28 -7.37
CA ILE A 6 7.06 17.31 -8.23
C ILE A 6 5.94 18.06 -7.53
N SER A 7 5.48 19.13 -8.16
CA SER A 7 4.32 19.92 -7.73
C SER A 7 3.03 19.44 -8.39
N ILE A 8 1.87 19.84 -7.85
CA ILE A 8 0.55 19.55 -8.43
C ILE A 8 0.47 20.05 -9.88
N HIS A 9 0.96 21.26 -10.14
CA HIS A 9 0.99 21.84 -11.48
C HIS A 9 1.76 20.95 -12.47
N ARG A 10 2.85 20.31 -12.03
CA ARG A 10 3.63 19.41 -12.89
C ARG A 10 2.83 18.15 -13.24
N ILE A 11 2.12 17.57 -12.27
CA ILE A 11 1.23 16.42 -12.48
C ILE A 11 0.13 16.80 -13.50
N GLN A 12 -0.51 17.95 -13.31
CA GLN A 12 -1.55 18.45 -14.21
C GLN A 12 -1.02 18.67 -15.64
N GLN A 13 0.16 19.27 -15.77
CA GLN A 13 0.77 19.57 -17.06
C GLN A 13 1.15 18.31 -17.83
N VAL A 14 1.75 17.32 -17.16
CA VAL A 14 2.27 16.10 -17.80
C VAL A 14 1.17 15.07 -18.03
N ALA A 15 0.45 14.69 -16.97
CA ALA A 15 -0.47 13.56 -17.02
C ALA A 15 -1.88 13.96 -17.49
N LEU A 16 -2.36 15.17 -17.16
CA LEU A 16 -3.78 15.50 -17.32
C LEU A 16 -4.09 16.45 -18.48
N SER A 17 -3.14 17.26 -18.94
CA SER A 17 -3.37 18.33 -19.92
C SER A 17 -4.02 17.87 -21.23
N GLY A 18 -3.75 16.63 -21.66
CA GLY A 18 -4.32 16.03 -22.87
C GLY A 18 -5.81 15.67 -22.77
N PHE A 19 -6.36 15.54 -21.56
CA PHE A 19 -7.67 14.90 -21.31
C PHE A 19 -8.75 15.87 -20.82
N GLN A 20 -8.56 17.18 -21.00
CA GLN A 20 -9.45 18.21 -20.46
C GLN A 20 -10.75 18.43 -21.24
N LYS A 21 -10.96 17.74 -22.36
CA LYS A 21 -12.08 18.01 -23.29
C LYS A 21 -13.40 17.35 -22.88
N HIS A 22 -13.36 16.29 -22.10
CA HIS A 22 -14.53 15.49 -21.73
C HIS A 22 -14.51 15.16 -20.24
N ARG A 23 -15.69 14.92 -19.66
CA ARG A 23 -15.83 14.61 -18.23
C ARG A 23 -15.57 13.15 -17.88
N GLN A 24 -15.57 12.27 -18.87
CA GLN A 24 -15.52 10.82 -18.67
C GLN A 24 -14.34 10.22 -19.42
N LEU A 25 -13.36 9.73 -18.68
CA LEU A 25 -12.22 9.01 -19.26
C LEU A 25 -12.68 7.68 -19.85
N SER A 26 -12.09 7.32 -20.99
CA SER A 26 -12.04 5.94 -21.47
C SER A 26 -10.99 5.14 -20.68
N ILE A 27 -11.10 3.81 -20.73
CA ILE A 27 -10.16 2.89 -20.09
C ILE A 27 -8.72 3.20 -20.53
N LYS A 28 -8.50 3.37 -21.84
CA LYS A 28 -7.18 3.68 -22.40
C LYS A 28 -6.61 5.01 -21.90
N GLU A 29 -7.44 6.05 -21.81
CA GLU A 29 -7.00 7.34 -21.30
C GLU A 29 -6.62 7.25 -19.83
N SER A 30 -7.37 6.48 -19.04
CA SER A 30 -7.04 6.26 -17.64
C SER A 30 -5.73 5.48 -17.44
N GLU A 31 -5.46 4.47 -18.27
CA GLU A 31 -4.19 3.73 -18.25
C GLU A 31 -2.99 4.63 -18.60
N VAL A 32 -3.15 5.50 -19.62
CA VAL A 32 -2.12 6.47 -20.00
C VAL A 32 -1.83 7.44 -18.86
N ILE A 33 -2.87 7.98 -18.20
CA ILE A 33 -2.70 8.88 -17.05
C ILE A 33 -1.95 8.17 -15.93
N THR A 34 -2.33 6.94 -15.59
CA THR A 34 -1.67 6.15 -14.55
C THR A 34 -0.19 5.92 -14.85
N LEU A 35 0.15 5.53 -16.08
CA LEU A 35 1.53 5.32 -16.50
C LEU A 35 2.36 6.61 -16.46
N GLU A 36 1.80 7.74 -16.90
CA GLU A 36 2.46 9.04 -16.82
C GLU A 36 2.73 9.45 -15.37
N ILE A 37 1.79 9.19 -14.45
CA ILE A 37 1.97 9.45 -13.02
C ILE A 37 3.08 8.59 -12.43
N ILE A 38 3.11 7.28 -12.72
CA ILE A 38 4.16 6.38 -12.24
C ILE A 38 5.52 6.82 -12.79
N THR A 39 5.61 7.10 -14.09
CA THR A 39 6.85 7.55 -14.74
C THR A 39 7.36 8.86 -14.15
N LEU A 40 6.47 9.79 -13.80
CA LEU A 40 6.83 11.07 -13.19
C LEU A 40 7.35 10.93 -11.76
N LEU A 41 6.88 9.91 -11.02
CA LEU A 41 7.16 9.75 -9.59
C LEU A 41 8.13 8.59 -9.30
N CYS A 42 8.57 7.82 -10.29
CA CYS A 42 9.49 6.71 -10.07
C CYS A 42 10.91 7.19 -9.72
N ASP A 43 11.33 8.36 -10.18
CA ASP A 43 12.67 8.94 -9.95
C ASP A 43 12.65 10.27 -9.17
N ALA A 44 11.46 10.79 -8.85
CA ALA A 44 11.26 12.08 -8.21
C ALA A 44 10.36 12.01 -6.97
N SER A 45 10.52 12.93 -6.02
CA SER A 45 9.66 13.01 -4.83
C SER A 45 8.65 14.15 -4.94
N LEU A 46 7.50 14.03 -4.29
CA LEU A 46 6.52 15.12 -4.21
C LEU A 46 7.05 16.30 -3.39
N GLU A 47 6.67 17.51 -3.78
CA GLU A 47 7.09 18.74 -3.11
C GLU A 47 6.35 19.01 -1.79
N SER A 48 5.04 18.69 -1.77
CA SER A 48 4.14 19.07 -0.69
C SER A 48 3.16 17.95 -0.31
N GLU A 49 2.68 18.00 0.93
CA GLU A 49 1.63 17.13 1.45
C GLU A 49 0.32 17.26 0.67
N GLU A 50 0.01 18.46 0.20
CA GLU A 50 -1.13 18.73 -0.69
C GLU A 50 -1.00 17.97 -2.02
N ALA A 51 0.22 17.86 -2.56
CA ALA A 51 0.46 17.08 -3.77
C ALA A 51 0.26 15.58 -3.54
N ALA A 52 0.58 15.07 -2.35
CA ALA A 52 0.29 13.68 -1.99
C ALA A 52 -1.22 13.43 -1.89
N LYS A 53 -1.97 14.33 -1.26
CA LYS A 53 -3.44 14.23 -1.21
C LYS A 53 -4.07 14.31 -2.60
N TYR A 54 -3.55 15.19 -3.45
CA TYR A 54 -3.98 15.31 -4.84
C TYR A 54 -3.71 14.02 -5.63
N LEU A 55 -2.52 13.42 -5.47
CA LEU A 55 -2.16 12.17 -6.12
C LEU A 55 -3.14 11.04 -5.79
N GLY A 56 -3.56 10.91 -4.54
CA GLY A 56 -4.41 9.80 -4.13
C GLY A 56 -5.82 9.83 -4.71
N LYS A 57 -6.27 10.99 -5.20
CA LYS A 57 -7.48 11.12 -6.02
C LYS A 57 -7.35 10.45 -7.38
N LEU A 58 -6.12 10.23 -7.87
CA LEU A 58 -5.83 9.75 -9.22
C LEU A 58 -5.39 8.28 -9.27
N ILE A 59 -5.07 7.66 -8.13
CA ILE A 59 -4.53 6.29 -8.07
C ILE A 59 -5.40 5.34 -7.23
N THR A 60 -5.17 4.05 -7.40
CA THR A 60 -5.74 2.94 -6.60
C THR A 60 -4.65 2.35 -5.69
N PRO A 61 -5.01 1.49 -4.72
CA PRO A 61 -4.02 0.76 -3.92
C PRO A 61 -3.04 -0.05 -4.77
N GLU A 62 -3.50 -0.69 -5.85
CA GLU A 62 -2.67 -1.47 -6.78
C GLU A 62 -1.67 -0.57 -7.51
N THR A 63 -2.13 0.54 -8.09
CA THR A 63 -1.25 1.54 -8.73
C THR A 63 -0.22 2.12 -7.75
N TYR A 64 -0.58 2.23 -6.47
CA TYR A 64 0.34 2.71 -5.43
C TYR A 64 1.41 1.66 -5.10
N ASP A 65 1.07 0.37 -5.08
CA ASP A 65 2.05 -0.71 -4.94
C ASP A 65 3.05 -0.74 -6.11
N ASP A 66 2.55 -0.59 -7.34
CA ASP A 66 3.41 -0.47 -8.53
C ASP A 66 4.36 0.72 -8.41
N LEU A 67 3.86 1.87 -7.98
CA LEU A 67 4.68 3.06 -7.76
C LEU A 67 5.77 2.81 -6.70
N ILE A 68 5.46 2.11 -5.61
CA ILE A 68 6.46 1.76 -4.59
C ILE A 68 7.56 0.90 -5.22
N ASP A 69 7.18 -0.13 -5.97
CA ASP A 69 8.12 -1.07 -6.57
C ASP A 69 9.01 -0.39 -7.63
N GLU A 70 8.45 0.49 -8.48
CA GLU A 70 9.22 1.29 -9.46
C GLU A 70 10.18 2.28 -8.79
N ARG A 71 9.75 2.94 -7.71
CA ARG A 71 10.63 3.80 -6.90
C ARG A 71 11.78 3.00 -6.27
N ASN A 72 11.48 1.81 -5.76
CA ASN A 72 12.49 0.94 -5.17
C ASN A 72 13.50 0.43 -6.20
N LEU A 73 13.06 0.17 -7.44
CA LEU A 73 13.93 -0.17 -8.56
C LEU A 73 14.93 0.97 -8.85
N ASN A 74 14.48 2.22 -8.77
CA ASN A 74 15.33 3.41 -8.85
C ASN A 74 16.14 3.69 -7.56
N GLY A 75 16.00 2.86 -6.53
CA GLY A 75 16.71 2.98 -5.26
C GLY A 75 16.14 4.03 -4.31
N LEU A 76 14.93 4.53 -4.55
CA LEU A 76 14.24 5.49 -3.71
C LEU A 76 13.30 4.82 -2.71
N CYS A 77 13.08 5.47 -1.58
CA CYS A 77 12.06 5.10 -0.61
C CYS A 77 10.67 5.09 -1.27
N GLY A 78 9.89 4.04 -1.03
CA GLY A 78 8.57 3.86 -1.63
C GLY A 78 7.56 4.96 -1.29
N TYR A 79 7.75 5.64 -0.15
CA TYR A 79 6.89 6.77 0.21
C TYR A 79 7.10 7.98 -0.71
N PRO A 80 6.08 8.48 -1.44
CA PRO A 80 6.26 9.48 -2.50
C PRO A 80 6.82 10.84 -2.05
N LEU A 81 6.63 11.22 -0.79
CA LEU A 81 7.19 12.47 -0.22
C LEU A 81 8.68 12.36 0.14
N CYS A 82 9.23 11.15 0.16
CA CYS A 82 10.60 10.91 0.57
C CYS A 82 11.57 10.89 -0.62
N SER A 83 12.66 11.66 -0.53
CA SER A 83 13.77 11.63 -1.50
C SER A 83 14.94 10.74 -1.07
N ASN A 84 14.86 10.09 0.10
CA ASN A 84 15.93 9.22 0.61
C ASN A 84 15.92 7.87 -0.11
N SER A 85 17.06 7.20 -0.10
CA SER A 85 17.18 5.83 -0.61
C SER A 85 16.53 4.80 0.31
N THR A 86 16.25 3.61 -0.21
CA THR A 86 15.89 2.47 0.64
C THR A 86 17.07 2.08 1.54
N GLU A 87 16.78 1.62 2.76
CA GLU A 87 17.83 1.23 3.72
C GLU A 87 18.55 -0.05 3.27
N ARG A 88 17.81 -0.99 2.68
CA ARG A 88 18.34 -2.26 2.17
C ARG A 88 17.94 -2.46 0.73
N ARG A 89 18.83 -2.13 -0.20
CA ARG A 89 18.67 -2.47 -1.61
C ARG A 89 18.58 -3.99 -1.77
N ARG A 90 17.47 -4.46 -2.33
CA ARG A 90 17.30 -5.86 -2.74
C ARG A 90 17.32 -5.93 -4.26
N ASP A 91 18.01 -6.93 -4.78
CA ASP A 91 17.87 -7.32 -6.18
C ASP A 91 16.57 -8.14 -6.31
N PRO A 92 15.58 -7.67 -7.10
CA PRO A 92 14.33 -8.40 -7.32
C PRO A 92 14.53 -9.78 -7.95
N PHE A 93 15.64 -10.00 -8.68
CA PHE A 93 15.93 -11.21 -9.45
C PHE A 93 16.91 -12.16 -8.75
N SER A 94 17.54 -11.75 -7.65
CA SER A 94 18.55 -12.55 -6.94
C SER A 94 17.97 -13.70 -6.11
N MET A 95 16.68 -13.68 -5.79
CA MET A 95 16.07 -14.61 -4.83
C MET A 95 14.91 -15.36 -5.47
N ASN A 96 14.85 -16.67 -5.21
CA ASN A 96 13.72 -17.51 -5.61
C ASN A 96 12.41 -16.98 -4.99
N GLN A 97 11.31 -17.05 -5.73
CA GLN A 97 10.02 -16.49 -5.32
C GLN A 97 9.53 -17.06 -3.98
N THR A 98 9.75 -18.35 -3.73
CA THR A 98 9.43 -19.00 -2.44
C THR A 98 10.19 -18.38 -1.27
N THR A 99 11.47 -18.06 -1.46
CA THR A 99 12.30 -17.39 -0.45
C THR A 99 11.86 -15.95 -0.24
N LYS A 100 11.50 -15.24 -1.31
CA LYS A 100 10.97 -13.87 -1.24
C LYS A 100 9.68 -13.81 -0.42
N LEU A 101 8.74 -14.73 -0.68
CA LEU A 101 7.47 -14.84 0.05
C LEU A 101 7.71 -15.18 1.53
N PHE A 102 8.51 -16.22 1.80
CA PHE A 102 8.86 -16.61 3.17
C PHE A 102 9.50 -15.46 3.96
N MET A 103 10.45 -14.73 3.35
CA MET A 103 11.06 -13.57 3.98
C MET A 103 10.08 -12.41 4.15
N SER A 104 9.10 -12.25 3.27
CA SER A 104 8.13 -11.17 3.38
C SER A 104 7.16 -11.35 4.55
N GLU A 105 6.80 -12.60 4.85
CA GLU A 105 5.87 -12.95 5.94
C GLU A 105 6.58 -13.04 7.28
N ASN A 106 7.81 -13.56 7.31
CA ASN A 106 8.49 -13.91 8.56
C ASN A 106 9.55 -12.91 9.00
N ASN A 107 9.94 -11.95 8.16
CA ASN A 107 10.97 -10.97 8.53
C ASN A 107 10.33 -9.65 9.00
N PRO A 108 10.44 -9.30 10.29
CA PRO A 108 9.91 -8.02 10.80
C PRO A 108 10.59 -6.80 10.18
N TYR A 109 11.77 -6.97 9.56
CA TYR A 109 12.52 -5.92 8.88
C TYR A 109 12.32 -5.89 7.36
N ASN A 110 11.32 -6.60 6.83
CA ASN A 110 11.07 -6.64 5.39
C ASN A 110 10.78 -5.24 4.81
N TYR A 111 10.14 -4.37 5.59
CA TYR A 111 9.83 -2.99 5.21
C TYR A 111 11.08 -2.16 4.84
N LEU A 112 12.26 -2.47 5.39
CA LEU A 112 13.51 -1.76 5.07
C LEU A 112 13.99 -1.97 3.64
N SER A 113 13.44 -2.99 2.95
CA SER A 113 13.69 -3.17 1.52
C SER A 113 12.90 -2.22 0.63
N LYS A 114 11.76 -1.72 1.14
CA LYS A 114 10.87 -0.80 0.42
C LYS A 114 10.95 0.65 0.89
N PHE A 115 11.34 0.86 2.15
CA PHE A 115 11.32 2.17 2.79
C PHE A 115 12.65 2.46 3.49
N CYS A 116 12.96 3.74 3.68
CA CYS A 116 14.15 4.17 4.44
C CYS A 116 14.00 3.97 5.95
N GLY A 117 12.80 3.67 6.45
CA GLY A 117 12.56 3.50 7.88
C GLY A 117 11.13 3.13 8.23
N LYS A 118 10.89 2.84 9.51
CA LYS A 118 9.60 2.39 10.02
C LYS A 118 8.51 3.47 9.92
N LEU A 119 8.88 4.74 10.11
CA LEU A 119 7.95 5.86 9.99
C LEU A 119 7.33 5.92 8.58
N HIS A 120 8.15 5.94 7.53
CA HIS A 120 7.66 5.98 6.15
C HIS A 120 6.94 4.70 5.73
N SER A 121 7.29 3.54 6.30
CA SER A 121 6.48 2.33 6.11
C SER A 121 5.07 2.53 6.67
N ASN A 122 4.93 3.11 7.86
CA ASN A 122 3.62 3.38 8.46
C ASN A 122 2.87 4.50 7.72
N CYS A 123 3.54 5.59 7.32
CA CYS A 123 2.93 6.67 6.54
C CYS A 123 2.41 6.14 5.20
N SER A 124 3.22 5.33 4.51
CA SER A 124 2.84 4.71 3.24
C SER A 124 1.64 3.78 3.40
N GLN A 125 1.63 2.94 4.43
CA GLN A 125 0.51 2.04 4.70
C GLN A 125 -0.76 2.80 5.07
N PHE A 126 -0.65 3.84 5.92
CA PHE A 126 -1.77 4.70 6.28
C PHE A 126 -2.37 5.41 5.07
N TYR A 127 -1.52 5.89 4.17
CA TYR A 127 -1.92 6.51 2.92
C TYR A 127 -2.64 5.51 2.00
N GLN A 128 -2.08 4.32 1.80
CA GLN A 128 -2.63 3.29 0.92
C GLN A 128 -4.01 2.80 1.35
N LEU A 129 -4.24 2.63 2.66
CA LEU A 129 -5.53 2.16 3.21
C LEU A 129 -6.71 3.13 2.96
N GLN A 130 -6.43 4.38 2.60
CA GLN A 130 -7.45 5.39 2.29
C GLN A 130 -7.72 5.52 0.79
N LEU A 131 -6.92 4.88 -0.07
CA LEU A 131 -7.10 4.94 -1.51
C LEU A 131 -8.34 4.15 -1.93
N SER A 132 -9.07 4.69 -2.90
CA SER A 132 -10.24 4.01 -3.44
C SER A 132 -9.84 2.89 -4.41
N ASP A 133 -10.49 1.73 -4.28
CA ASP A 133 -10.40 0.62 -5.24
C ASP A 133 -11.09 0.93 -6.58
N ASP A 134 -11.91 2.00 -6.64
CA ASP A 134 -12.58 2.41 -7.87
C ASP A 134 -11.54 2.75 -8.95
N PRO A 135 -11.56 2.10 -10.13
CA PRO A 135 -10.64 2.42 -11.21
C PRO A 135 -10.74 3.89 -11.63
N LEU A 136 -9.63 4.49 -12.07
CA LEU A 136 -9.59 5.93 -12.39
C LEU A 136 -10.66 6.36 -13.41
N PHE A 137 -10.95 5.54 -14.41
CA PHE A 137 -11.97 5.90 -15.41
C PHE A 137 -13.39 6.02 -14.82
N THR A 138 -13.73 5.37 -13.70
CA THR A 138 -15.08 5.50 -13.11
C THR A 138 -15.25 6.80 -12.32
N ARG A 139 -14.14 7.51 -12.04
CA ARG A 139 -14.10 8.74 -11.25
C ARG A 139 -14.40 9.96 -12.13
N VAL A 140 -15.69 10.20 -12.39
CA VAL A 140 -16.15 11.26 -13.32
C VAL A 140 -15.58 12.63 -12.94
N GLY A 141 -14.90 13.26 -13.90
CA GLY A 141 -14.38 14.63 -13.79
C GLY A 141 -13.16 14.80 -12.88
N ILE A 142 -12.58 13.75 -12.30
CA ILE A 142 -11.46 13.88 -11.35
C ILE A 142 -10.16 14.34 -12.02
N HIS A 143 -10.02 14.12 -13.33
CA HIS A 143 -8.89 14.53 -14.14
C HIS A 143 -8.99 15.99 -14.64
N LEU A 144 -10.15 16.62 -14.47
CA LEU A 144 -10.38 18.00 -14.92
C LEU A 144 -9.76 18.99 -13.94
N ILE A 145 -8.90 19.88 -14.45
CA ILE A 145 -8.11 20.83 -13.64
C ILE A 145 -9.02 21.88 -12.97
N GLU A 146 -10.08 22.32 -13.65
CA GLU A 146 -11.01 23.32 -13.11
C GLU A 146 -11.89 22.78 -11.96
N ASP A 147 -12.22 21.48 -12.03
CA ASP A 147 -13.13 20.79 -11.10
C ASP A 147 -12.39 20.31 -9.83
N THR A 148 -11.10 19.97 -9.95
CA THR A 148 -10.32 19.36 -8.85
C THR A 148 -10.12 20.27 -7.63
N MET A 149 -10.34 21.59 -7.77
CA MET A 149 -10.25 22.55 -6.66
C MET A 149 -11.60 23.00 -6.10
N LYS A 150 -12.73 22.57 -6.69
CA LYS A 150 -14.06 23.14 -6.39
C LYS A 150 -15.12 22.12 -5.99
N ASN A 151 -14.92 20.82 -6.24
CA ASN A 151 -15.91 19.80 -5.96
C ASN A 151 -15.80 19.25 -4.53
N VAL A 152 -16.67 19.73 -3.64
CA VAL A 152 -16.81 19.25 -2.26
C VAL A 152 -17.12 17.74 -2.22
N GLU A 153 -17.99 17.26 -3.12
CA GLU A 153 -18.35 15.83 -3.21
C GLU A 153 -17.15 14.92 -3.51
N GLN A 154 -16.20 15.40 -4.32
CA GLN A 154 -14.99 14.63 -4.64
C GLN A 154 -14.01 14.63 -3.46
N GLU A 155 -13.96 15.71 -2.69
CA GLU A 155 -13.16 15.79 -1.46
C GLU A 155 -13.72 14.86 -0.37
N GLU A 156 -15.04 14.75 -0.25
CA GLU A 156 -15.68 13.82 0.70
C GLU A 156 -15.42 12.35 0.33
N LYS A 157 -15.42 12.02 -0.96
CA LYS A 157 -15.23 10.63 -1.42
C LYS A 157 -13.78 10.18 -1.50
N TYR A 158 -12.87 11.05 -1.96
CA TYR A 158 -11.47 10.73 -2.24
C TYR A 158 -10.47 11.53 -1.40
N GLY A 159 -10.95 12.19 -0.34
CA GLY A 159 -10.11 12.94 0.59
C GLY A 159 -9.19 12.01 1.37
N ILE A 160 -7.93 12.43 1.51
CA ILE A 160 -6.88 11.66 2.19
C ILE A 160 -6.28 12.49 3.32
N THR A 161 -6.05 11.82 4.45
CA THR A 161 -5.31 12.36 5.58
C THR A 161 -3.93 11.72 5.63
N LEU A 162 -2.87 12.50 5.89
CA LEU A 162 -1.52 11.94 6.05
C LEU A 162 -1.24 11.59 7.51
N LEU A 163 -0.43 10.56 7.74
CA LEU A 163 -0.15 10.09 9.10
C LEU A 163 0.62 11.14 9.90
N GLU A 164 1.59 11.80 9.27
CA GLU A 164 2.35 12.88 9.86
C GLU A 164 1.50 14.09 10.23
N GLU A 165 0.38 14.35 9.54
CA GLU A 165 -0.56 15.39 9.94
C GLU A 165 -1.27 15.02 11.24
N VAL A 166 -1.67 13.75 11.36
CA VAL A 166 -2.30 13.24 12.58
C VAL A 166 -1.30 13.28 13.74
N ILE A 167 -0.07 12.82 13.53
CA ILE A 167 0.99 12.86 14.55
C ILE A 167 1.32 14.30 14.97
N ARG A 168 1.22 15.29 14.07
CA ARG A 168 1.41 16.70 14.45
C ARG A 168 0.25 17.29 15.23
N ARG A 169 -0.97 16.76 15.06
CA ARG A 169 -2.18 17.20 15.78
C ARG A 169 -2.29 16.54 17.15
N GLU A 170 -2.02 15.24 17.22
CA GLU A 170 -2.12 14.42 18.42
C GLU A 170 -0.79 14.43 19.17
N SER A 171 -0.77 15.04 20.36
CA SER A 171 0.46 15.20 21.16
C SER A 171 0.72 14.05 22.15
N THR A 172 -0.22 13.11 22.33
CA THR A 172 -0.03 12.01 23.28
C THR A 172 0.51 10.76 22.58
N GLU A 173 1.57 10.17 23.14
CA GLU A 173 2.17 8.94 22.58
C GLU A 173 1.17 7.77 22.54
N ASP A 174 0.19 7.74 23.43
CA ASP A 174 -0.74 6.62 23.58
C ASP A 174 -1.81 6.61 22.47
N GLU A 175 -2.28 7.79 22.04
CA GLU A 175 -3.17 7.93 20.88
C GLU A 175 -2.45 7.52 19.59
N ILE A 176 -1.18 7.93 19.42
CA ILE A 176 -0.36 7.53 18.27
C ILE A 176 -0.17 6.01 18.24
N LYS A 177 0.11 5.39 19.38
CA LYS A 177 0.24 3.92 19.49
C LYS A 177 -1.07 3.22 19.14
N PHE A 178 -2.21 3.75 19.60
CA PHE A 178 -3.53 3.20 19.27
C PHE A 178 -3.79 3.24 17.76
N ILE A 179 -3.56 4.37 17.10
CA ILE A 179 -3.74 4.52 15.65
C ILE A 179 -2.85 3.54 14.87
N ILE A 180 -1.56 3.47 15.20
CA ILE A 180 -0.63 2.54 14.55
C ILE A 180 -1.05 1.07 14.78
N SER A 181 -1.55 0.75 15.97
CA SER A 181 -2.05 -0.60 16.26
C SER A 181 -3.30 -0.94 15.44
N GLY A 182 -4.19 0.02 15.22
CA GLY A 182 -5.38 -0.12 14.37
C GLY A 182 -5.00 -0.42 12.92
N ILE A 183 -4.04 0.32 12.36
CA ILE A 183 -3.51 0.10 11.00
C ILE A 183 -3.00 -1.34 10.83
N LYS A 184 -2.22 -1.84 11.81
CA LYS A 184 -1.71 -3.21 11.76
C LYS A 184 -2.81 -4.26 11.81
N GLN A 185 -3.87 -4.02 12.59
CA GLN A 185 -5.00 -4.95 12.65
C GLN A 185 -5.77 -5.00 11.33
N LEU A 186 -5.89 -3.87 10.64
CA LEU A 186 -6.52 -3.81 9.31
C LEU A 186 -5.68 -4.59 8.28
N ASP A 187 -4.36 -4.38 8.24
CA ASP A 187 -3.45 -5.12 7.35
C ASP A 187 -3.51 -6.64 7.56
N ILE A 188 -3.60 -7.08 8.82
CA ILE A 188 -3.75 -8.50 9.14
C ILE A 188 -5.09 -9.05 8.65
N LYS A 189 -6.18 -8.27 8.72
CA LYS A 189 -7.48 -8.71 8.21
C LYS A 189 -7.49 -8.79 6.68
N THR A 190 -6.90 -7.83 5.99
CA THR A 190 -6.81 -7.85 4.52
C THR A 190 -6.01 -9.07 4.03
N LYS A 191 -4.86 -9.37 4.64
CA LYS A 191 -4.06 -10.56 4.32
C LYS A 191 -4.74 -11.88 4.69
N LYS A 192 -5.62 -11.89 5.69
CA LYS A 192 -6.42 -13.07 6.06
C LYS A 192 -7.57 -13.35 5.10
N SER A 193 -8.00 -12.37 4.32
CA SER A 193 -9.09 -12.56 3.35
C SER A 193 -8.65 -13.24 2.06
N GLU A 194 -7.34 -13.28 1.77
CA GLU A 194 -6.79 -13.88 0.53
C GLU A 194 -6.40 -15.35 0.67
N ASN A 195 -6.25 -15.87 1.90
CA ASN A 195 -5.98 -17.27 2.17
C ASN A 195 -7.09 -17.84 3.07
N GLY A 196 -7.88 -18.77 2.50
CA GLY A 196 -9.14 -19.26 3.03
C GLY A 196 -9.21 -19.51 4.55
N ASP A 197 -10.39 -19.19 5.09
CA ASP A 197 -10.94 -19.45 6.42
C ASP A 197 -10.00 -20.19 7.39
N THR A 198 -9.23 -19.43 8.18
CA THR A 198 -8.71 -19.96 9.43
C THR A 198 -9.84 -20.04 10.44
N PRO A 199 -10.13 -21.22 11.02
CA PRO A 199 -11.20 -21.38 11.99
C PRO A 199 -10.98 -20.44 13.17
N THR A 200 -12.07 -19.82 13.62
CA THR A 200 -12.09 -18.94 14.78
C THR A 200 -11.56 -19.70 16.03
N PRO A 201 -11.04 -18.98 17.04
CA PRO A 201 -10.58 -19.63 18.29
C PRO A 201 -11.65 -20.54 18.92
N ASP A 202 -12.93 -20.20 18.73
CA ASP A 202 -14.07 -20.99 19.21
C ASP A 202 -14.27 -22.28 18.39
N GLU A 203 -14.07 -22.24 17.08
CA GLU A 203 -14.11 -23.43 16.22
C GLU A 203 -12.92 -24.36 16.49
N LEU A 204 -11.74 -23.81 16.73
CA LEU A 204 -10.56 -24.57 17.16
C LEU A 204 -10.80 -25.25 18.53
N SER A 205 -11.41 -24.54 19.48
CA SER A 205 -11.78 -25.12 20.77
C SER A 205 -12.78 -26.26 20.61
N LYS A 206 -13.70 -26.17 19.65
CA LYS A 206 -14.69 -27.22 19.37
C LYS A 206 -14.04 -28.44 18.71
N TRP A 207 -13.13 -28.23 17.77
CA TRP A 207 -12.36 -29.32 17.14
C TRP A 207 -11.47 -30.04 18.14
N LEU A 208 -10.81 -29.32 19.05
CA LEU A 208 -9.97 -29.91 20.09
C LEU A 208 -10.78 -30.77 21.08
N GLN A 209 -12.07 -30.47 21.27
CA GLN A 209 -12.97 -31.27 22.11
C GLN A 209 -13.40 -32.58 21.42
N GLU A 210 -13.33 -32.67 20.09
CA GLU A 210 -13.71 -33.87 19.33
C GLU A 210 -12.55 -34.88 19.21
N ILE A 211 -11.33 -34.49 19.54
CA ILE A 211 -10.15 -35.38 19.47
C ILE A 211 -10.16 -36.32 20.67
N THR A 212 -10.46 -37.59 20.41
CA THR A 212 -10.34 -38.66 21.41
C THR A 212 -8.91 -39.18 21.42
N ILE A 213 -8.15 -38.87 22.47
CA ILE A 213 -6.78 -39.41 22.63
C ILE A 213 -6.90 -40.85 23.14
N VAL A 214 -6.42 -41.81 22.35
CA VAL A 214 -6.35 -43.23 22.73
C VAL A 214 -4.90 -43.60 22.94
N GLU A 215 -4.52 -43.92 24.19
CA GLU A 215 -3.18 -44.38 24.52
C GLU A 215 -3.00 -45.84 24.08
N ASN A 216 -2.06 -46.08 23.16
CA ASN A 216 -1.71 -47.43 22.74
C ASN A 216 -0.60 -47.97 23.63
N ILE A 217 -0.93 -48.93 24.50
CA ILE A 217 -0.03 -49.45 25.55
C ILE A 217 1.10 -50.33 24.96
N ASN A 218 1.03 -50.69 23.67
CA ASN A 218 2.09 -51.46 23.03
C ASN A 218 2.34 -51.01 21.57
N PRO A 219 3.08 -49.90 21.37
CA PRO A 219 3.37 -49.38 20.02
C PRO A 219 4.34 -50.30 19.28
N SER A 220 4.09 -50.54 17.99
CA SER A 220 5.04 -51.24 17.12
C SER A 220 6.32 -50.41 16.93
N ILE A 221 7.48 -51.08 16.90
CA ILE A 221 8.80 -50.43 16.81
C ILE A 221 8.99 -49.58 15.54
N PRO A 222 8.48 -49.96 14.36
CA PRO A 222 8.16 -48.96 13.34
C PRO A 222 6.78 -48.42 13.71
N GLY A 223 6.67 -47.12 14.00
CA GLY A 223 5.37 -46.48 14.24
C GLY A 223 4.47 -46.49 13.00
N ASP A 224 3.70 -45.42 12.77
CA ASP A 224 2.72 -45.27 11.67
C ASP A 224 3.27 -45.36 10.22
N LEU A 225 4.47 -45.91 10.02
CA LEU A 225 5.12 -46.10 8.72
C LEU A 225 4.85 -47.48 8.09
N SER A 226 3.91 -48.27 8.63
CA SER A 226 3.47 -49.51 7.98
C SER A 226 2.04 -49.41 7.45
N LYS A 227 1.98 -49.18 6.13
CA LYS A 227 0.85 -49.12 5.17
C LYS A 227 0.24 -47.76 4.91
#